data_AF-A0A3B6VV77-F1
#
_entry.id   AF-A0A3B6VV77-F1
#
_cell.length_a   1.000
_cell.length_b   1.000
_cell.length_c   1.000
_cell.angle_alpha   90.00
_cell.angle_beta   90.00
_cell.angle_gamma   90.00
#
_symmetry.space_group_name_H-M   'P 1'
#
loop_
_entity.id
_entity.type
_entity.pdbx_description
1 polymer ?
#
loop_
_entity_poly.entity_id
_entity_poly.type
_entity_poly.pdbx_seq_one_letter_code
_entity_poly.pdbx_strand_id
1 'polypeptide(L)'
;MSKVLVEFINTCPTCDGYSSYLKELQETYKDKIEVKLYYAGKDFDYLAKYGMVDRGTLIINEKNRYDVLSKKLIEQEIKKAIETQNS
;
A
#
# COMPACT_ATOMS: atom_id res chain seq x y z
N MET A 1 -3.64 14.00 -14.27
CA MET A 1 -2.50 13.49 -13.47
C MET A 1 -2.94 12.17 -12.88
N SER A 2 -2.20 11.08 -13.11
CA SER A 2 -2.50 9.80 -12.47
C SER A 2 -2.10 9.89 -11.00
N LYS A 3 -2.92 9.33 -10.09
CA LYS A 3 -2.56 9.21 -8.68
C LYS A 3 -1.55 8.08 -8.50
N VAL A 4 -0.76 8.12 -7.43
CA VAL A 4 0.06 6.98 -7.00
C VAL A 4 -0.87 5.93 -6.45
N LEU A 5 -0.88 4.73 -7.02
CA LEU A 5 -1.63 3.62 -6.46
C LEU A 5 -0.81 2.98 -5.33
N VAL A 6 -1.40 2.88 -4.14
CA VAL A 6 -0.79 2.27 -2.97
C VAL A 6 -1.69 1.13 -2.51
N GLU A 7 -1.27 -0.09 -2.77
CA GLU A 7 -1.98 -1.31 -2.37
C GLU A 7 -1.33 -1.87 -1.11
N PHE A 8 -2.13 -2.33 -0.16
CA PHE A 8 -1.63 -3.02 1.03
C PHE A 8 -2.42 -4.28 1.27
N ILE A 9 -1.72 -5.41 1.31
CA ILE A 9 -2.29 -6.71 1.61
C ILE A 9 -2.01 -7.02 3.07
N ASN A 10 -3.05 -6.99 3.89
CA ASN A 10 -2.98 -7.35 5.29
C ASN A 10 -3.22 -8.86 5.48
N THR A 11 -2.24 -9.56 6.04
CA THR A 11 -2.35 -10.97 6.40
C THR A 11 -2.69 -11.22 7.87
N CYS A 12 -2.68 -10.17 8.71
CA CYS A 12 -3.05 -10.23 10.12
C CYS A 12 -4.03 -9.10 10.48
N PRO A 13 -5.34 -9.36 10.44
CA PRO A 13 -6.36 -8.33 10.69
C PRO A 13 -6.34 -7.73 12.11
N THR A 14 -5.67 -8.38 13.07
CA THR A 14 -5.56 -7.92 14.47
C THR A 14 -4.32 -7.07 14.75
N CYS A 15 -3.33 -7.04 13.85
CA CYS A 15 -2.09 -6.27 14.02
C CYS A 15 -2.08 -4.98 13.18
N ASP A 16 -3.26 -4.47 12.82
CA ASP A 16 -3.43 -3.57 11.68
C ASP A 16 -3.17 -2.08 11.96
N GLY A 17 -1.97 -1.79 12.44
CA GLY A 17 -1.49 -0.41 12.58
C GLY A 17 -1.20 0.27 11.23
N TYR A 18 -0.99 -0.50 10.16
CA TYR A 18 -0.59 0.02 8.86
C TYR A 18 -1.78 0.43 8.00
N SER A 19 -2.90 -0.31 7.98
CA SER A 19 -4.05 0.09 7.17
C SER A 19 -4.67 1.41 7.64
N SER A 20 -4.74 1.63 8.96
CA SER A 20 -5.17 2.91 9.54
C SER A 20 -4.23 4.04 9.12
N TYR A 21 -2.92 3.83 9.23
CA TYR A 21 -1.93 4.82 8.83
C TYR A 21 -1.97 5.15 7.34
N LEU A 22 -2.19 4.15 6.47
CA LEU A 22 -2.35 4.37 5.04
C LEU A 22 -3.61 5.19 4.71
N LYS A 23 -4.71 5.00 5.44
CA LYS A 23 -5.90 5.86 5.30
C LYS A 23 -5.61 7.30 5.70
N GLU A 24 -4.90 7.54 6.80
CA GLU A 24 -4.48 8.88 7.21
C GLU A 24 -3.60 9.55 6.13
N LEU A 25 -2.68 8.79 5.53
CA LEU A 25 -1.86 9.27 4.41
C LEU A 25 -2.70 9.57 3.17
N GLN A 26 -3.70 8.73 2.85
CA GLN A 26 -4.63 9.01 1.76
C GLN A 26 -5.40 10.31 2.01
N GLU A 27 -5.79 10.59 3.25
CA GLU A 27 -6.45 11.85 3.59
C GLU A 27 -5.52 13.06 3.48
N THR A 28 -4.26 12.88 3.86
CA THR A 28 -3.21 13.91 3.71
C THR A 28 -2.90 14.19 2.25
N TYR A 29 -2.97 13.16 1.40
CA TYR A 29 -2.58 13.19 -0.01
C TYR A 29 -3.75 12.86 -0.96
N LYS A 30 -4.98 13.31 -0.66
CA LYS A 30 -6.25 12.92 -1.36
C LYS A 30 -6.18 12.98 -2.89
N ASP A 31 -5.48 13.97 -3.42
CA ASP A 31 -5.36 14.20 -4.87
C ASP A 31 -4.11 13.57 -5.50
N LYS A 32 -3.21 13.02 -4.67
CA LYS A 32 -1.92 12.48 -5.11
C LYS A 32 -1.84 10.97 -5.01
N ILE A 33 -2.54 10.34 -4.07
CA ILE A 33 -2.49 8.88 -3.87
C ILE A 33 -3.89 8.26 -3.82
N GLU A 34 -3.96 6.99 -4.19
CA GLU A 34 -5.13 6.13 -4.05
C GLU A 34 -4.71 4.90 -3.25
N VAL A 35 -5.33 4.67 -2.10
CA VAL A 35 -5.02 3.49 -1.26
C VAL A 35 -6.06 2.41 -1.48
N LYS A 36 -5.58 1.17 -1.70
CA LYS A 36 -6.42 -0.03 -1.70
C LYS A 36 -5.93 -0.99 -0.63
N LEU A 37 -6.85 -1.44 0.19
CA LEU A 37 -6.57 -2.37 1.28
C LEU A 37 -7.18 -3.72 0.92
N TYR A 38 -6.36 -4.75 0.97
CA TYR A 38 -6.75 -6.14 0.77
C TYR A 38 -6.51 -6.90 2.07
N TYR A 39 -7.38 -7.85 2.38
CA TYR A 39 -7.27 -8.71 3.55
C TYR A 39 -7.15 -10.16 3.11
N ALA A 40 -6.05 -10.80 3.47
CA ALA A 40 -5.84 -12.19 3.15
C ALA A 40 -6.93 -13.07 3.79
N GLY A 41 -7.51 -13.96 2.98
CA GLY A 41 -8.63 -14.81 3.38
C GLY A 41 -10.01 -14.16 3.26
N LYS A 42 -10.09 -12.86 2.92
CA LYS A 42 -11.35 -12.20 2.53
C LYS A 42 -11.31 -11.77 1.07
N ASP A 43 -10.24 -11.11 0.68
CA ASP A 43 -10.01 -10.63 -0.68
C ASP A 43 -9.11 -11.62 -1.42
N PHE A 44 -9.45 -11.93 -2.67
CA PHE A 44 -8.70 -12.89 -3.50
C PHE A 44 -8.19 -12.25 -4.80
N ASP A 45 -8.62 -11.03 -5.13
CA ASP A 45 -8.23 -10.32 -6.35
C ASP A 45 -6.71 -10.09 -6.45
N TYR A 46 -6.07 -9.84 -5.31
CA TYR A 46 -4.62 -9.62 -5.27
C TYR A 46 -3.83 -10.88 -5.58
N LEU A 47 -4.40 -12.08 -5.40
CA LEU A 47 -3.68 -13.35 -5.62
C LEU A 47 -3.32 -13.55 -7.09
N ALA A 48 -4.21 -13.15 -8.01
CA ALA A 48 -3.96 -13.25 -9.44
C ALA A 48 -2.82 -12.31 -9.88
N LYS A 49 -2.62 -11.19 -9.19
CA LYS A 49 -1.58 -10.20 -9.50
C LYS A 49 -0.24 -10.51 -8.81
N TYR A 50 -0.27 -10.81 -7.52
CA TYR A 50 0.91 -10.83 -6.65
C TYR A 50 1.23 -12.21 -6.06
N GLY A 51 0.35 -13.19 -6.28
CA GLY A 51 0.48 -14.53 -5.72
C GLY A 51 0.15 -14.61 -4.23
N MET A 52 0.50 -15.74 -3.62
CA MET A 52 0.33 -15.95 -2.18
C MET A 52 1.29 -15.05 -1.38
N VAL A 53 0.74 -14.42 -0.34
CA VAL A 53 1.50 -13.59 0.61
C VAL A 53 1.30 -14.15 2.02
N ASP A 54 2.42 -14.33 2.72
CA ASP A 54 2.49 -14.86 4.08
C ASP A 54 2.48 -13.75 5.15
N ARG A 55 2.86 -12.52 4.77
CA ARG A 55 2.99 -11.35 5.64
C ARG A 55 2.37 -10.09 5.02
N GLY A 56 2.17 -9.09 5.87
CA GLY A 56 1.71 -7.77 5.45
C GLY A 56 2.61 -7.18 4.38
N THR A 57 2.05 -6.88 3.20
CA THR A 57 2.82 -6.49 2.01
C THR A 57 2.29 -5.18 1.44
N LEU A 58 3.17 -4.20 1.25
CA LEU A 58 2.86 -2.94 0.58
C LEU A 58 3.30 -3.04 -0.89
N ILE A 59 2.44 -2.63 -1.81
CA ILE A 59 2.74 -2.50 -3.23
C ILE A 59 2.45 -1.07 -3.67
N ILE A 60 3.39 -0.44 -4.38
CA ILE A 60 3.24 0.90 -4.93
C ILE A 60 3.29 0.83 -6.46
N ASN A 61 2.28 1.42 -7.11
CA ASN A 61 2.08 1.47 -8.56
C ASN A 61 2.14 0.09 -9.24
N GLU A 62 1.67 -0.96 -8.56
CA GLU A 62 1.70 -2.36 -9.04
C GLU A 62 3.11 -2.87 -9.40
N LYS A 63 4.17 -2.17 -8.94
CA LYS A 63 5.56 -2.43 -9.34
C LYS A 63 6.47 -2.63 -8.14
N ASN A 64 6.46 -1.69 -7.21
CA ASN A 64 7.37 -1.72 -6.07
C ASN A 64 6.72 -2.46 -4.91
N ARG A 65 7.23 -3.66 -4.59
CA ARG A 65 6.72 -4.52 -3.51
C ARG A 65 7.65 -4.46 -2.29
N TYR A 66 7.06 -4.30 -1.12
CA TYR A 66 7.76 -4.26 0.17
C TYR A 66 7.07 -5.20 1.15
N ASP A 67 7.78 -6.27 1.55
CA ASP A 67 7.27 -7.24 2.53
C ASP A 67 7.75 -6.95 3.96
N VAL A 68 8.73 -6.04 4.11
CA VAL A 68 9.23 -5.56 5.41
C VAL A 68 8.76 -4.12 5.60
N LEU A 69 7.82 -3.94 6.52
CA LEU A 69 7.12 -2.67 6.67
C LEU A 69 7.50 -1.97 7.96
N SER A 70 7.65 -0.65 7.85
CA SER A 70 7.71 0.29 8.97
C SER A 70 7.00 1.57 8.55
N LYS A 71 6.43 2.32 9.50
CA LYS A 71 5.76 3.60 9.20
C LYS A 71 6.67 4.54 8.41
N LYS A 72 7.94 4.61 8.80
CA LYS A 72 8.97 5.42 8.13
C LYS A 72 9.18 4.99 6.67
N LEU A 73 9.33 3.70 6.42
CA LEU A 73 9.51 3.18 5.06
C LEU A 73 8.28 3.46 4.18
N ILE A 74 7.08 3.21 4.70
CA ILE A 74 5.82 3.47 3.99
C ILE A 74 5.75 4.94 3.56
N GLU A 75 5.98 5.88 4.47
CA GLU A 75 5.92 7.31 4.19
C GLU A 75 6.97 7.74 3.15
N GLN A 76 8.21 7.27 3.31
CA GLN A 76 9.31 7.58 2.40
C GLN A 76 9.04 7.10 0.98
N GLU A 77 8.61 5.85 0.82
CA GLU A 77 8.38 5.26 -0.51
C GLU A 77 7.15 5.86 -1.19
N ILE A 78 6.08 6.18 -0.45
CA ILE A 78 4.93 6.92 -0.98
C ILE A 78 5.35 8.31 -1.44
N LYS A 79 6.08 9.07 -0.63
CA LYS A 79 6.55 10.41 -0.99
C LYS A 79 7.43 10.37 -2.24
N LYS A 80 8.37 9.43 -2.28
CA LYS A 80 9.24 9.21 -3.44
C LYS A 80 8.45 8.86 -4.70
N ALA A 81 7.42 8.02 -4.59
CA ALA A 81 6.54 7.69 -5.70
C ALA A 81 5.74 8.90 -6.19
N ILE A 82 5.25 9.76 -5.28
CA ILE A 82 4.60 11.03 -5.62
C ILE A 82 5.58 11.93 -6.39
N GLU A 83 6.80 12.11 -5.89
CA GLU A 83 7.82 12.97 -6.53
C GLU A 83 8.21 12.45 -7.92
N THR A 84 8.39 11.13 -8.05
CA THR A 84 8.75 10.48 -9.32
C THR A 84 7.61 10.58 -10.35
N GLN A 85 6.35 10.52 -9.92
CA GLN A 85 5.19 10.61 -10.83
C GLN A 85 4.94 12.04 -11.35
N ASN A 86 5.48 13.06 -10.68
CA ASN A 86 5.39 14.47 -11.08
C ASN A 86 6.62 14.96 -11.87
N SER A 87 7.62 14.10 -12.10
CA SER A 87 8.85 14.42 -12.83
C SER A 87 8.75 14.11 -14.33
#